data_AF-A0AA37GFS9-F1
#
_entry.id   AF-A0AA37GFS9-F1
#
_cell.length_a   1.000
_cell.length_b   1.000
_cell.length_c   1.000
_cell.angle_alpha   90.00
_cell.angle_beta   90.00
_cell.angle_gamma   90.00
#
_symmetry.space_group_name_H-M   'P 1'
#
loop_
_entity.id
_entity.type
_entity.pdbx_description
1 polymer ?
#
loop_
_entity_poly.entity_id
_entity_poly.type
_entity_poly.pdbx_seq_one_letter_code
_entity_poly.pdbx_strand_id
1 'polypeptide(L)'
;MSALQAANRLRTAFTKGAGPSFGLWQMIPGANVSRVLARSPGVDWVLVDYGAMHDAVPAIAATGVSPVVRLPDMQGWMVKRKEPRQPTARITGLG
;
A
#
# COMPACT_ATOMS: atom_id res chain seq x y z
N MET A 1 -12.75 4.15 16.94
CA MET A 1 -11.88 3.77 15.80
C MET A 1 -10.75 4.78 15.70
N SER A 2 -9.53 4.35 15.43
CA SER A 2 -8.45 5.30 15.11
C SER A 2 -8.71 5.97 13.75
N ALA A 3 -8.18 7.18 13.54
CA ALA A 3 -8.32 7.89 12.26
C ALA A 3 -7.85 7.04 11.07
N LEU A 4 -6.78 6.24 11.26
CA LEU A 4 -6.26 5.31 10.26
C LEU A 4 -7.24 4.19 9.90
N GLN A 5 -7.98 3.68 10.89
CA GLN A 5 -8.99 2.64 10.66
C GLN A 5 -10.19 3.18 9.89
N ALA A 6 -10.58 4.44 10.12
CA ALA A 6 -11.68 5.09 9.42
C ALA A 6 -11.34 5.42 7.95
N ALA A 7 -10.07 5.67 7.64
CA ALA A 7 -9.59 5.91 6.28
C ALA A 7 -9.54 4.66 5.40
N ASN A 8 -9.63 3.46 5.99
CA ASN A 8 -9.58 2.19 5.26
C ASN A 8 -10.96 1.84 4.68
N ARG A 9 -11.16 2.17 3.40
CA ARG A 9 -12.42 1.89 2.68
C ARG A 9 -12.71 0.40 2.60
N LEU A 10 -11.70 -0.44 2.38
CA LEU A 10 -11.87 -1.88 2.33
C LEU A 10 -12.39 -2.43 3.67
N ARG A 11 -11.82 -1.99 4.80
CA ARG A 11 -12.33 -2.37 6.13
C ARG A 11 -13.77 -1.91 6.33
N THR A 12 -14.10 -0.70 5.90
CA THR A 12 -15.46 -0.16 6.00
C THR A 12 -16.46 -0.97 5.18
N ALA A 13 -16.09 -1.38 3.96
CA ALA A 13 -16.90 -2.24 3.10
C ALA A 13 -17.17 -3.60 3.75
N PHE A 14 -16.13 -4.26 4.27
CA PHE A 14 -16.26 -5.56 4.94
C PHE A 14 -17.04 -5.50 6.26
N THR A 15 -16.85 -4.44 7.05
CA THR A 15 -17.46 -4.36 8.41
C THR A 15 -18.90 -3.84 8.40
N LYS A 16 -19.24 -2.95 7.45
CA LYS A 16 -20.56 -2.31 7.41
C LYS A 16 -21.52 -2.95 6.40
N GLY A 17 -21.09 -3.98 5.67
CA GLY A 17 -21.90 -4.62 4.63
C GLY A 17 -22.29 -3.64 3.52
N ALA A 18 -21.39 -2.72 3.16
CA ALA A 18 -21.67 -1.60 2.24
C ALA A 18 -21.85 -2.01 0.76
N GLY A 19 -22.06 -3.30 0.48
CA GLY A 19 -22.16 -3.87 -0.86
C GLY A 19 -20.91 -4.65 -1.30
N PRO A 20 -20.92 -5.21 -2.52
CA PRO A 20 -19.77 -5.91 -3.09
C PRO A 20 -18.60 -4.94 -3.27
N SER A 21 -17.40 -5.37 -2.87
CA SER A 21 -16.18 -4.59 -3.05
C SER A 21 -15.30 -5.20 -4.13
N PHE A 22 -14.94 -4.40 -5.12
CA PHE A 22 -14.13 -4.83 -6.25
C PHE A 22 -12.71 -4.30 -6.15
N GLY A 23 -11.75 -5.11 -6.60
CA GLY A 23 -10.36 -4.69 -6.65
C GLY A 23 -9.59 -5.32 -7.79
N LEU A 24 -8.45 -4.72 -8.07
CA LEU A 24 -7.56 -5.13 -9.15
C LEU A 24 -6.24 -5.61 -8.57
N TRP A 25 -5.69 -6.65 -9.18
CA TRP A 25 -4.37 -7.13 -8.84
C TRP A 25 -3.35 -6.64 -9.87
N GLN A 26 -2.38 -5.88 -9.38
CA GLN A 26 -1.27 -5.38 -10.16
C GLN A 26 -0.11 -6.39 -10.16
N MET A 27 0.17 -6.98 -11.31
CA MET A 27 1.38 -7.80 -11.54
C MET A 27 2.53 -7.02 -12.18
N ILE A 28 2.25 -5.90 -12.85
CA ILE A 28 3.26 -5.07 -13.51
C ILE A 28 3.72 -3.97 -12.53
N PRO A 29 5.00 -3.91 -12.14
CA PRO A 29 5.49 -2.89 -11.22
C PRO A 29 5.43 -1.50 -11.87
N GLY A 30 5.13 -0.47 -11.05
CA GLY A 30 5.22 0.93 -11.47
C GLY A 30 4.13 1.80 -10.87
N ALA A 31 4.53 2.96 -10.33
CA ALA A 31 3.61 3.91 -9.68
C ALA A 31 2.52 4.45 -10.63
N ASN A 32 2.82 4.59 -11.92
CA ASN A 32 1.84 5.04 -12.91
C ASN A 32 0.78 3.97 -13.19
N VAL A 33 1.18 2.70 -13.27
CA VAL A 33 0.25 1.56 -13.39
C VAL A 33 -0.66 1.52 -12.17
N SER A 34 -0.10 1.68 -10.97
CA SER A 34 -0.87 1.70 -9.72
C SER A 34 -1.90 2.85 -9.69
N ARG A 35 -1.54 4.05 -10.15
CA ARG A 35 -2.47 5.19 -10.24
C ARG A 35 -3.59 4.95 -11.24
N VAL A 36 -3.28 4.35 -12.39
CA VAL A 36 -4.30 4.04 -13.41
C VAL A 36 -5.29 3.02 -12.84
N LEU A 37 -4.81 1.93 -12.25
CA LEU A 37 -5.65 0.90 -11.64
C LEU A 37 -6.51 1.48 -10.50
N ALA A 38 -5.94 2.35 -9.68
CA ALA A 38 -6.65 2.98 -8.57
C ALA A 38 -7.61 4.11 -8.99
N ARG A 39 -7.57 4.55 -10.25
CA ARG A 39 -8.55 5.51 -10.82
C ARG A 39 -9.62 4.82 -11.66
N SER A 40 -9.48 3.54 -11.92
CA SER A 40 -10.50 2.75 -12.62
C SER A 40 -11.83 2.83 -11.85
N PRO A 41 -12.94 3.16 -12.54
CA PRO A 41 -14.25 3.25 -11.90
C PRO A 41 -14.63 1.93 -11.23
N GLY A 42 -15.13 2.01 -9.99
CA GLY A 42 -15.59 0.85 -9.23
C GLY A 42 -14.49 0.05 -8.52
N VAL A 43 -13.23 0.52 -8.49
CA VAL A 43 -12.14 -0.13 -7.76
C VAL A 43 -12.00 0.44 -6.36
N ASP A 44 -12.22 -0.39 -5.35
CA ASP A 44 -12.10 -0.03 -3.92
C ASP A 44 -10.72 -0.35 -3.33
N TRP A 45 -10.04 -1.33 -3.92
CA TRP A 45 -8.73 -1.79 -3.49
C TRP A 45 -7.84 -2.25 -4.64
N VAL A 46 -6.53 -2.11 -4.45
CA VAL A 46 -5.53 -2.60 -5.39
C VAL A 46 -4.56 -3.51 -4.64
N LEU A 47 -4.42 -4.74 -5.12
CA LEU A 47 -3.43 -5.70 -4.62
C LEU A 47 -2.11 -5.48 -5.36
N VAL A 48 -1.02 -5.38 -4.60
CA VAL A 48 0.35 -5.21 -5.10
C VAL A 48 1.27 -6.24 -4.47
N ASP A 49 2.26 -6.70 -5.22
CA ASP A 49 3.24 -7.64 -4.71
C ASP A 49 4.28 -6.95 -3.82
N TYR A 50 4.78 -7.66 -2.80
CA TYR A 50 5.74 -7.15 -1.82
C TYR A 50 6.95 -6.42 -2.45
N GLY A 51 7.50 -6.95 -3.56
CA GLY A 51 8.64 -6.34 -4.25
C GLY A 51 8.36 -4.96 -4.87
N ALA A 52 7.10 -4.66 -5.21
CA ALA A 52 6.68 -3.39 -5.81
C ALA A 52 6.01 -2.44 -4.79
N MET A 53 5.94 -2.86 -3.52
CA MET A 53 5.17 -2.17 -2.48
C MET A 53 5.63 -0.72 -2.27
N HIS A 54 6.94 -0.47 -2.23
CA HIS A 54 7.50 0.82 -1.86
C HIS A 54 7.08 1.95 -2.81
N ASP A 55 6.95 1.66 -4.11
CA ASP A 55 6.54 2.64 -5.12
C ASP A 55 5.02 2.67 -5.29
N ALA A 56 4.36 1.51 -5.21
CA ALA A 56 2.94 1.37 -5.50
C ALA A 56 2.04 1.84 -4.35
N VAL A 57 2.39 1.56 -3.09
CA VAL A 57 1.55 1.88 -1.93
C VAL A 57 1.31 3.39 -1.78
N PRO A 58 2.35 4.26 -1.84
CA PRO A 58 2.13 5.71 -1.78
C PRO A 58 1.28 6.21 -2.96
N ALA A 59 1.46 5.62 -4.14
CA ALA A 59 0.75 6.01 -5.35
C ALA A 59 -0.76 5.68 -5.28
N ILE A 60 -1.13 4.53 -4.70
CA ILE A 60 -2.52 4.10 -4.49
C ILE A 60 -3.15 4.86 -3.32
N ALA A 61 -2.41 5.04 -2.22
CA ALA A 61 -2.92 5.77 -1.06
C ALA A 61 -3.29 7.22 -1.42
N ALA A 62 -2.53 7.85 -2.32
CA ALA A 62 -2.81 9.20 -2.82
C ALA A 62 -4.11 9.32 -3.63
N THR A 63 -4.65 8.22 -4.17
CA THR A 63 -5.94 8.24 -4.88
C THR A 63 -7.14 7.97 -3.97
N GLY A 64 -6.92 7.67 -2.68
CA GLY A 64 -8.00 7.35 -1.73
C GLY A 64 -8.55 5.92 -1.85
N VAL A 65 -7.84 5.06 -2.58
CA VAL A 65 -8.13 3.62 -2.72
C VAL A 65 -7.30 2.84 -1.69
N SER A 66 -7.78 1.66 -1.27
CA SER A 66 -7.07 0.85 -0.25
C SER A 66 -5.96 0.01 -0.89
N PRO A 67 -4.67 0.25 -0.58
CA PRO A 67 -3.60 -0.64 -1.03
C PRO A 67 -3.58 -1.93 -0.19
N VAL A 68 -3.50 -3.08 -0.86
CA VAL A 68 -3.33 -4.39 -0.23
C VAL A 68 -2.01 -4.98 -0.71
N VAL A 69 -1.19 -5.49 0.20
CA VAL A 69 0.13 -6.04 -0.15
C VAL A 69 0.07 -7.56 -0.07
N ARG A 70 0.36 -8.23 -1.18
CA ARG A 70 0.52 -9.69 -1.23
C ARG A 70 1.90 -10.06 -0.70
N LEU A 71 1.90 -10.84 0.38
CA LEU A 71 3.12 -11.40 0.94
C LEU A 71 3.38 -12.79 0.32
N PRO A 72 4.61 -13.09 -0.12
CA PRO A 72 4.95 -14.43 -0.59
C PRO A 72 5.03 -15.47 0.55
N ASP A 73 5.20 -15.04 1.80
CA ASP A 73 5.23 -15.89 2.99
C ASP A 73 4.82 -15.11 4.25
N MET A 74 4.45 -15.82 5.33
CA MET A 74 3.99 -15.26 6.61
C MET A 74 5.11 -15.12 7.64
N GLN A 75 6.26 -14.60 7.22
CA GLN A 75 7.37 -14.34 8.14
C GLN A 75 7.19 -13.00 8.85
N GLY A 76 7.44 -12.94 10.16
CA GLY A 76 7.25 -11.73 10.96
C GLY A 76 8.02 -10.50 10.45
N TRP A 77 9.19 -10.72 9.82
CA TRP A 77 10.00 -9.65 9.21
C TRP A 77 9.41 -9.06 7.93
N MET A 78 8.40 -9.70 7.33
CA MET A 78 7.72 -9.23 6.12
C MET A 78 6.55 -8.29 6.43
N VAL A 79 5.94 -8.45 7.60
CA VAL A 79 4.84 -7.60 8.09
C VAL A 79 5.40 -6.34 8.76
N LYS A 80 6.54 -6.48 9.47
CA LYS A 80 7.24 -5.33 10.05
C LYS A 80 8.05 -4.63 8.96
N ARG A 81 7.99 -3.29 8.92
CA ARG A 81 8.71 -2.48 7.93
C ARG A 81 10.16 -2.97 7.80
N LYS A 82 10.58 -3.36 6.58
CA LYS A 82 11.99 -3.28 6.19
C LYS A 82 12.36 -1.81 6.13
N GLU A 83 12.74 -1.26 7.27
CA GLU A 83 13.57 -0.08 7.31
C GLU A 83 14.96 -0.55 7.70
N PRO A 84 15.87 -0.82 6.75
CA PRO A 84 17.25 -0.53 7.03
C PRO A 84 17.29 0.99 7.12
N ARG A 85 17.23 1.50 8.35
CA ARG A 85 17.62 2.87 8.64
C ARG A 85 19.04 3.01 8.07
N GLN A 86 19.17 3.64 6.91
CA GLN A 86 20.47 3.92 6.31
C GLN A 86 21.27 4.66 7.40
N PRO A 87 22.43 4.15 7.86
CA PRO A 87 23.24 4.92 8.79
C PRO A 87 23.54 6.22 8.09
N THR A 88 23.02 7.29 8.68
CA THR A 88 23.13 8.66 8.21
C THR A 88 24.61 8.89 7.90
N ALA A 89 24.91 9.25 6.65
CA ALA A 89 26.23 9.70 6.28
C ALA A 89 26.64 10.78 7.28
N ARG A 90 27.65 10.49 8.10
CA ARG A 90 28.31 11.50 8.93
C ARG A 90 29.04 12.44 7.97
N ILE A 91 28.32 13.44 7.48
CA ILE A 91 28.92 14.68 7.00
C ILE A 91 29.16 15.51 8.26
N THR A 92 30.40 15.46 8.77
CA THR A 92 31.11 16.59 9.37
C THR A 92 32.54 16.14 9.63
N GLY A 93 33.40 16.39 8.64
CA GLY A 93 34.69 16.98 8.98
C GLY A 93 34.42 18.45 9.31
N LEU A 94 34.87 18.89 10.48
CA LEU A 94 35.21 20.26 10.90
C LEU A 94 35.53 20.18 12.40
N GLY A 95 36.81 20.37 12.73
CA GLY A 95 37.37 20.28 14.08
C GLY A 95 38.82 19.84 14.01
#